data_AF-A0A968A4B2-F1
#
_entry.id   AF-A0A968A4B2-F1
#
_cell.length_a   1.000
_cell.length_b   1.000
_cell.length_c   1.000
_cell.angle_alpha   90.00
_cell.angle_beta   90.00
_cell.angle_gamma   90.00
#
_symmetry.space_group_name_H-M   'P 1'
#
loop_
_entity.id
_entity.type
_entity.pdbx_description
1 polymer ?
#
loop_
_entity_poly.entity_id
_entity_poly.type
_entity_poly.pdbx_seq_one_letter_code
_entity_poly.pdbx_strand_id
1 'polypeptide(L)' 'NQGMRAGIPDQKSRQRTVTLYIDTDEFMKATDIPDRNDVYTLLVNRDGDIVWRTKGEFTKTKGDELHQVIDNLRAGQEEE' A
#
# COMPACT_ATOMS: atom_id res chain seq x y z
N ASN A 1 -15.16 12.36 -11.69
CA ASN A 1 -13.72 12.03 -11.73
C ASN A 1 -13.51 10.55 -11.56
N GLN A 2 -12.93 9.86 -12.56
CA GLN A 2 -12.65 8.42 -12.50
C GLN A 2 -11.17 8.07 -12.75
N GLY A 3 -10.28 9.03 -13.02
CA GLY A 3 -8.81 8.87 -13.06
C GLY A 3 -8.27 7.50 -13.54
N MET A 4 -7.21 7.00 -12.88
CA MET A 4 -6.68 5.64 -13.14
C MET A 4 -7.70 4.54 -12.82
N ARG A 5 -8.62 4.80 -11.88
CA ARG A 5 -9.71 3.88 -11.50
C ARG A 5 -10.60 3.48 -12.69
N ALA A 6 -10.78 4.35 -13.69
CA ALA A 6 -11.56 4.06 -14.89
C ALA A 6 -10.95 2.91 -15.71
N GLY A 7 -9.62 2.78 -15.71
CA GLY A 7 -8.88 1.80 -16.49
C GLY A 7 -8.80 0.40 -15.85
N ILE A 8 -9.27 0.22 -14.61
CA ILE A 8 -9.21 -1.08 -13.92
C ILE A 8 -10.40 -1.94 -14.35
N PRO A 9 -10.22 -3.05 -15.09
CA PRO A 9 -11.34 -3.86 -15.57
C PRO A 9 -12.01 -4.64 -14.42
N ASP A 10 -11.24 -5.16 -13.48
CA ASP A 10 -11.78 -5.92 -12.35
C ASP A 10 -12.58 -5.02 -11.38
N GLN A 11 -13.84 -5.38 -11.14
CA GLN A 11 -14.75 -4.57 -10.34
C GLN A 11 -14.33 -4.49 -8.87
N LYS A 12 -13.82 -5.60 -8.29
CA LYS A 12 -13.40 -5.63 -6.88
C LYS A 12 -12.18 -4.74 -6.64
N SER A 13 -11.20 -4.80 -7.54
CA SER A 13 -10.01 -3.94 -7.51
C SER A 13 -10.39 -2.47 -7.67
N ARG A 14 -11.33 -2.17 -8.57
CA ARG A 14 -11.83 -0.81 -8.79
C ARG A 14 -12.53 -0.21 -7.56
N GLN A 15 -13.30 -1.01 -6.83
CA GLN A 15 -13.98 -0.57 -5.60
C GLN A 15 -13.00 -0.21 -4.48
N ARG A 16 -11.83 -0.86 -4.45
CA ARG A 16 -10.74 -0.61 -3.48
C ARG A 16 -9.74 0.45 -3.94
N THR A 17 -9.89 0.96 -5.16
CA THR A 17 -9.00 1.98 -5.73
C THR A 17 -9.58 3.37 -5.52
N VAL A 18 -8.79 4.24 -4.90
CA VAL A 18 -9.07 5.67 -4.77
C VAL A 18 -8.02 6.41 -5.58
N THR A 19 -8.45 7.18 -6.59
CA THR A 19 -7.53 8.08 -7.29
C THR A 19 -7.34 9.32 -6.44
N LEU A 20 -6.09 9.58 -6.04
CA LEU A 20 -5.72 10.78 -5.31
C LEU A 20 -5.36 11.90 -6.30
N TYR A 21 -5.79 13.12 -5.99
CA TYR A 21 -5.46 14.33 -6.71
C TYR A 21 -4.64 15.21 -5.77
N ILE A 22 -3.34 14.88 -5.67
CA ILE A 22 -2.38 15.48 -4.73
C ILE A 22 -1.08 15.81 -5.48
N ASP A 23 -0.20 16.57 -4.83
CA ASP A 23 1.18 16.70 -5.32
C ASP A 23 1.87 15.34 -5.25
N THR A 24 2.20 14.80 -6.43
CA THR A 24 2.77 13.46 -6.54
C THR A 24 4.22 13.43 -6.08
N ASP A 25 4.97 14.50 -6.28
CA ASP A 25 6.39 14.55 -5.90
C ASP A 25 6.52 14.69 -4.37
N GLU A 26 5.68 15.50 -3.75
CA GLU A 26 5.60 15.60 -2.28
C GLU A 26 5.18 14.26 -1.65
N PHE A 27 4.17 13.59 -2.23
CA PHE A 27 3.73 12.27 -1.76
C PHE A 27 4.82 11.22 -1.86
N MET A 28 5.52 11.15 -3.00
CA MET A 28 6.64 10.21 -3.20
C MET A 28 7.76 10.48 -2.19
N LYS A 29 8.09 11.75 -1.93
CA LYS A 29 9.08 12.13 -0.92
C LYS A 29 8.65 11.73 0.49
N ALA A 30 7.40 11.98 0.86
CA ALA A 30 6.86 11.64 2.18
C ALA A 30 6.79 10.13 2.44
N THR A 31 6.61 9.33 1.37
CA THR A 31 6.52 7.86 1.44
C THR A 31 7.82 7.14 1.11
N ASP A 32 8.88 7.88 0.78
CA ASP A 32 10.18 7.35 0.36
C ASP A 32 10.06 6.37 -0.83
N ILE A 33 9.23 6.76 -1.82
CA ILE A 33 9.11 6.07 -3.10
C ILE A 33 10.11 6.72 -4.08
N PRO A 34 11.15 6.00 -4.53
CA PRO A 34 12.26 6.60 -5.28
C PRO A 34 11.92 6.85 -6.76
N ASP A 35 10.98 6.11 -7.33
CA ASP A 35 10.64 6.17 -8.75
C ASP A 35 9.20 5.70 -9.01
N ARG A 36 8.77 5.83 -10.27
CA ARG A 36 7.44 5.42 -10.75
C ARG A 36 7.48 4.19 -11.66
N ASN A 37 8.58 3.44 -11.64
CA ASN A 37 8.80 2.31 -12.54
C ASN A 37 8.08 1.05 -12.07
N ASP A 38 7.90 0.92 -10.75
CA ASP A 38 7.22 -0.20 -10.10
C ASP A 38 5.95 0.25 -9.38
N VAL A 39 5.05 -0.70 -9.13
CA VAL A 39 3.97 -0.53 -8.13
C VAL A 39 4.56 -0.75 -6.75
N TYR A 40 4.33 0.20 -5.84
CA TYR A 40 4.76 0.12 -4.44
C TYR A 40 3.56 -0.23 -3.56
N THR A 41 3.76 -1.16 -2.63
CA THR A 41 2.78 -1.54 -1.62
C THR A 41 3.33 -1.20 -0.26
N LEU A 42 2.59 -0.38 0.49
CA LEU A 42 2.96 0.07 1.83
C LEU A 42 1.89 -0.42 2.82
N LEU A 43 2.32 -0.93 3.97
CA LEU A 43 1.46 -1.14 5.12
C LEU A 43 1.65 0.04 6.07
N VAL A 44 0.55 0.70 6.40
CA VAL A 44 0.53 1.89 7.26
C VAL A 44 -0.29 1.59 8.51
N ASN A 45 0.24 1.94 9.68
CA ASN A 45 -0.49 1.80 10.96
C ASN A 45 -1.50 2.94 11.15
N ARG A 46 -2.17 3.00 12.31
CA ARG A 46 -3.18 4.03 12.60
C ARG A 46 -2.57 5.42 12.85
N ASP A 47 -1.32 5.47 13.26
CA ASP A 47 -0.57 6.70 13.53
C ASP A 47 -0.01 7.33 12.25
N GLY A 48 -0.06 6.59 11.14
CA GLY A 48 0.44 7.03 9.84
C GLY A 48 1.85 6.52 9.51
N ASP A 49 2.45 5.70 10.36
CA ASP A 49 3.77 5.13 10.11
C ASP A 49 3.72 4.00 9.09
N ILE A 50 4.71 3.97 8.21
CA ILE A 50 4.94 2.86 7.29
C ILE A 50 5.70 1.76 8.03
N VAL A 51 4.99 0.68 8.35
CA VAL A 51 5.52 -0.45 9.15
C VAL A 51 6.04 -1.60 8.29
N TRP A 52 5.68 -1.63 7.00
CA TRP A 52 6.21 -2.57 6.02
C TRP A 52 6.04 -2.05 4.59
N ARG A 53 6.92 -2.46 3.68
CA ARG A 53 6.88 -2.08 2.26
C ARG A 53 7.41 -3.17 1.34
N THR A 54 6.89 -3.21 0.12
CA THR A 54 7.45 -4.00 -1.00
C THR A 54 7.16 -3.30 -2.33
N LYS A 55 7.73 -3.81 -3.43
CA LYS A 55 7.48 -3.29 -4.78
C LYS A 55 7.41 -4.37 -5.85
N GLY A 56 6.86 -4.04 -7.00
CA GLY A 56 6.75 -4.92 -8.16
C GLY A 56 5.64 -5.95 -8.03
N GLU A 57 5.71 -7.00 -8.86
CA GLU A 57 4.64 -8.00 -8.94
C GLU A 57 4.42 -8.77 -7.64
N PHE A 58 3.18 -9.22 -7.46
CA PHE A 58 2.82 -10.10 -6.37
C PHE A 58 3.54 -11.45 -6.49
N THR A 59 4.09 -11.91 -5.37
CA THR A 59 4.57 -13.27 -5.20
C THR A 59 3.98 -13.83 -3.91
N LYS A 60 3.86 -15.16 -3.81
CA LYS A 60 3.38 -15.81 -2.59
C LYS A 60 4.21 -15.41 -1.37
N THR A 61 5.54 -15.37 -1.52
CA THR A 61 6.47 -14.93 -0.47
C THR A 61 6.14 -13.53 0.06
N LYS A 62 5.92 -12.54 -0.82
CA LYS A 62 5.55 -11.18 -0.40
C LYS A 62 4.19 -11.15 0.33
N GLY A 63 3.25 -12.00 -0.09
CA GLY A 63 1.96 -12.15 0.57
C GLY A 63 2.10 -12.73 1.98
N ASP A 64 2.87 -13.81 2.12
CA ASP A 64 3.12 -14.48 3.41
C ASP A 64 3.86 -13.53 4.38
N GLU A 65 4.84 -12.77 3.90
CA GLU A 65 5.52 -11.71 4.67
C GLU A 65 4.55 -10.64 5.18
N LEU A 66 3.66 -10.14 4.31
CA LEU A 66 2.66 -9.15 4.71
C LEU A 66 1.72 -9.70 5.78
N HIS A 67 1.25 -10.95 5.63
CA HIS A 67 0.42 -11.61 6.64
C HIS A 67 1.12 -11.69 7.99
N GLN A 68 2.39 -12.13 8.01
CA GLN A 68 3.16 -12.23 9.24
C GLN A 68 3.31 -10.88 9.94
N VAL A 69 3.57 -9.80 9.19
CA VAL A 69 3.67 -8.46 9.78
C VAL A 69 2.34 -8.02 10.38
N ILE A 70 1.22 -8.25 9.68
CA ILE A 70 -0.11 -7.91 10.19
C ILE A 70 -0.42 -8.68 11.48
N ASP A 71 -0.08 -9.97 11.54
CA ASP A 71 -0.34 -10.80 12.71
C ASP A 71 0.52 -10.36 13.91
N ASN A 72 1.80 -10.02 13.68
CA ASN A 72 2.68 -9.48 14.72
C ASN A 72 2.16 -8.14 15.28
N LEU A 73 1.68 -7.25 14.41
CA LEU A 73 1.14 -5.95 14.82
C LEU A 73 -0.15 -6.10 15.62
N ARG A 74 -0.99 -7.07 15.29
CA ARG A 74 -2.22 -7.35 16.05
C ARG A 74 -1.92 -7.96 17.41
N ALA A 75 -1.00 -8.91 17.47
CA ALA A 75 -0.60 -9.53 18.73
C ALA A 75 0.00 -8.51 19.71
N GLY A 76 0.84 -7.59 19.22
CA GLY A 76 1.42 -6.53 20.06
C GLY A 76 0.42 -5.45 20.52
N GLN A 77 -0.78 -5.39 19.92
CA GLN A 77 -1.85 -4.47 20.31
C GLN A 77 -2.78 -5.03 21.39
N GLU A 78 -2.69 -6.33 21.72
CA GLU A 78 -3.50 -6.99 22.76
C GLU A 78 -2.82 -6.97 24.14
N GLU A 79 -1.55 -6.57 24.22
CA GLU A 79 -0.77 -6.49 25.45
C GLU A 79 -0.81 -5.10 26.14
N GLU A 80 -1.50 -4.12 25.55
CA GLU A 80 -1.67 -2.73 26.03
C GLU A 80 -3.12 -2.43 26.49
#